data_AF-B6T316-F1
#
_entry.id   AF-B6T316-F1
#
_cell.length_a   1.000
_cell.length_b   1.000
_cell.length_c   1.000
_cell.angle_alpha   90.00
_cell.angle_beta   90.00
_cell.angle_gamma   90.00
#
_symmetry.space_group_name_H-M   'P 1'
#
loop_
_entity.id
_entity.type
_entity.pdbx_description
1 polymer ?
#
loop_
_entity_poly.entity_id
_entity_poly.type
_entity_poly.pdbx_seq_one_letter_code
_entity_poly.pdbx_strand_id
1 'polypeptide(L)'
;MSASGDPLDVLPAAVLADVLGRVADAGDIAACRLASRTLLAASYICPRVRLCAADRARRRREGGGGSPAFRATTANLASLLGPHLRSLSLDTAGGQGSPDDAMWVEEGEFDEADGLHLTCGEAVAAWATTSAGTVLRELEIADYWPQACWRKAEALPLISHYCMRAFF
;
A
#
# COMPACT_ATOMS: atom_id res chain seq x y z
N MET A 1 -17.17 6.46 -39.96
CA MET A 1 -17.25 7.39 -38.81
C MET A 1 -17.29 6.54 -37.55
N SER A 2 -16.12 6.23 -36.96
CA SER A 2 -16.06 5.45 -35.71
C SER A 2 -15.70 6.40 -34.58
N ALA A 3 -16.71 7.06 -34.02
CA ALA A 3 -16.59 7.72 -32.73
C ALA A 3 -16.78 6.66 -31.63
N SER A 4 -15.85 5.71 -31.52
CA SER A 4 -15.77 4.87 -30.33
C SER A 4 -14.63 5.44 -29.48
N GLY A 5 -14.93 6.50 -28.71
CA GLY A 5 -14.07 6.88 -27.60
C GLY A 5 -13.94 5.71 -26.63
N ASP A 6 -12.80 5.60 -25.96
CA ASP A 6 -12.62 4.58 -24.93
C ASP A 6 -13.78 4.71 -23.92
N PRO A 7 -14.55 3.64 -23.63
CA PRO A 7 -15.63 3.70 -22.65
C PRO A 7 -15.18 4.23 -21.29
N LEU A 8 -13.90 4.11 -20.96
CA LEU A 8 -13.31 4.69 -19.75
C LEU A 8 -13.29 6.22 -19.74
N ASP A 9 -13.23 6.87 -20.91
CA ASP A 9 -13.22 8.33 -21.03
C ASP A 9 -14.59 8.96 -20.76
N VAL A 10 -15.66 8.16 -20.76
CA VAL A 10 -17.03 8.61 -20.48
C VAL A 10 -17.36 8.52 -18.98
N LEU A 11 -16.58 7.77 -18.20
CA LEU A 11 -16.83 7.58 -16.77
C LEU A 11 -16.37 8.80 -15.95
N PRO A 12 -17.15 9.22 -14.94
CA PRO A 12 -16.67 10.21 -13.98
C PRO A 12 -15.39 9.74 -13.28
N ALA A 13 -14.41 10.63 -13.14
CA ALA A 13 -13.10 10.29 -12.57
C ALA A 13 -13.18 9.63 -11.19
N ALA A 14 -14.16 10.01 -10.36
CA ALA A 14 -14.39 9.41 -9.05
C ALA A 14 -14.81 7.93 -9.13
N VAL A 15 -15.64 7.58 -10.12
CA VAL A 15 -16.05 6.19 -10.36
C VAL A 15 -14.86 5.38 -10.86
N LEU A 16 -14.10 5.93 -11.80
CA LEU A 16 -12.91 5.28 -12.32
C LEU A 16 -11.87 5.03 -11.21
N ALA A 17 -11.64 6.02 -10.34
CA ALA A 17 -10.73 5.91 -9.20
C ALA A 17 -11.18 4.84 -8.19
N ASP A 18 -12.48 4.73 -7.94
CA ASP A 18 -13.05 3.71 -7.05
C ASP A 18 -12.99 2.31 -7.66
N VAL A 19 -13.10 2.18 -8.99
CA VAL A 19 -12.85 0.91 -9.71
C VAL A 19 -11.37 0.54 -9.62
N LEU A 20 -10.47 1.47 -9.99
CA LEU A 20 -9.01 1.27 -9.94
C LEU A 20 -8.57 0.82 -8.56
N GLY A 21 -8.99 1.50 -7.49
CA GLY A 21 -8.62 1.16 -6.12
C GLY A 21 -9.11 -0.21 -5.63
N ARG A 22 -10.05 -0.86 -6.33
CA ARG A 22 -10.50 -2.22 -6.01
C ARG A 22 -9.77 -3.30 -6.79
N VAL A 23 -9.41 -3.03 -8.04
CA VAL A 23 -8.88 -4.05 -8.97
C VAL A 23 -7.36 -4.02 -9.08
N ALA A 24 -6.73 -2.88 -8.79
CA ALA A 24 -5.33 -2.63 -9.06
C ALA A 24 -4.52 -2.44 -7.77
N ASP A 25 -3.26 -2.88 -7.77
CA ASP A 25 -2.31 -2.55 -6.72
C ASP A 25 -1.70 -1.15 -6.92
N ALA A 26 -0.87 -0.69 -5.98
CA ALA A 26 -0.19 0.61 -6.06
C ALA A 26 0.69 0.77 -7.31
N GLY A 27 1.30 -0.31 -7.80
CA GLY A 27 2.12 -0.33 -9.00
C GLY A 27 1.29 -0.23 -10.28
N ASP A 28 0.16 -0.92 -10.35
CA ASP A 28 -0.81 -0.86 -11.44
C ASP A 28 -1.46 0.54 -11.51
N ILE A 29 -1.83 1.10 -10.36
CA ILE A 29 -2.33 2.49 -10.25
C ILE A 29 -1.25 3.48 -10.72
N ALA A 30 0.02 3.24 -10.41
CA ALA A 30 1.11 4.06 -10.93
C ALA A 30 1.27 3.90 -12.45
N ALA A 31 1.14 2.70 -13.00
CA ALA A 31 1.21 2.45 -14.44
C ALA A 31 0.06 3.13 -15.21
N CYS A 32 -1.14 3.21 -14.60
CA CYS A 32 -2.30 3.90 -15.15
C CYS A 32 -2.03 5.37 -15.49
N ARG A 33 -1.07 6.02 -14.80
CA ARG A 33 -0.65 7.40 -15.06
C ARG A 33 -0.05 7.61 -16.44
N LEU A 34 0.54 6.56 -17.01
CA LEU A 34 1.16 6.58 -18.34
C LEU A 34 0.20 6.11 -19.44
N ALA A 35 -0.93 5.50 -19.07
CA ALA A 35 -1.87 4.90 -20.02
C ALA A 35 -2.83 5.93 -20.65
N SER A 36 -3.41 6.84 -19.85
CA SER A 36 -4.27 7.90 -20.37
C SER A 36 -4.39 9.08 -19.40
N ARG A 37 -4.86 10.24 -19.88
CA ARG A 37 -5.10 11.42 -19.03
C ARG A 37 -6.23 11.20 -18.03
N THR A 38 -7.25 10.43 -18.42
CA THR A 38 -8.39 10.08 -17.56
C THR A 38 -7.94 9.19 -16.42
N LEU A 39 -7.13 8.17 -16.72
CA LEU A 39 -6.54 7.26 -15.72
C LEU A 39 -5.52 7.96 -14.83
N LEU A 40 -4.71 8.88 -15.39
CA LEU A 40 -3.83 9.74 -14.62
C LEU A 40 -4.61 10.51 -13.55
N ALA A 41 -5.68 11.21 -13.93
CA ALA A 41 -6.50 11.98 -13.01
C ALA A 41 -7.13 11.09 -11.92
N ALA A 42 -7.69 9.95 -12.32
CA ALA A 42 -8.28 8.98 -11.38
C ALA A 42 -7.25 8.42 -10.38
N SER A 43 -6.00 8.17 -10.83
CA SER A 43 -4.95 7.60 -9.98
C SER A 43 -4.54 8.46 -8.78
N TYR A 44 -4.79 9.78 -8.83
CA TYR A 44 -4.48 10.72 -7.75
C TYR A 44 -5.62 10.88 -6.74
N ILE A 45 -6.81 10.41 -7.08
CA ILE A 45 -8.00 10.49 -6.21
C ILE A 45 -8.51 9.11 -5.80
N CYS A 46 -7.70 8.06 -5.99
CA CYS A 46 -8.03 6.70 -5.58
C CYS A 46 -8.33 6.64 -4.08
N PRO A 47 -9.54 6.19 -3.69
CA PRO A 47 -9.91 6.11 -2.29
C PRO A 47 -9.35 4.86 -1.61
N ARG A 48 -8.82 3.91 -2.37
CA ARG A 48 -8.31 2.63 -1.89
C ARG A 48 -6.98 2.33 -2.57
N VAL A 49 -6.02 1.83 -1.80
CA VAL A 49 -4.74 1.33 -2.32
C VAL A 49 -4.32 0.07 -1.58
N ARG A 50 -3.87 -0.91 -2.35
CA ARG A 50 -3.14 -2.09 -1.87
C ARG A 50 -1.67 -1.97 -2.23
N LEU A 51 -0.78 -2.17 -1.27
CA LEU A 51 0.65 -2.25 -1.49
C LEU A 51 1.15 -3.64 -1.07
N CYS A 52 1.72 -4.38 -2.03
CA CYS A 52 2.26 -5.71 -1.80
C CYS A 52 3.80 -5.73 -1.95
N ALA A 53 4.50 -6.39 -1.04
CA ALA A 53 5.95 -6.53 -1.08
C ALA A 53 6.42 -7.48 -2.19
N ALA A 54 5.63 -8.52 -2.50
CA ALA A 54 5.95 -9.50 -3.55
C ALA A 54 5.96 -8.86 -4.94
N ASP A 55 4.99 -8.00 -5.26
CA ASP A 55 4.95 -7.24 -6.52
C ASP A 55 6.17 -6.32 -6.66
N ARG A 56 6.72 -5.89 -5.53
CA ARG A 56 7.96 -5.10 -5.47
C ARG A 56 9.20 -5.95 -5.72
N ALA A 57 9.27 -7.14 -5.15
CA ALA A 57 10.36 -8.09 -5.38
C ALA A 57 10.42 -8.50 -6.86
N ARG A 58 9.26 -8.72 -7.50
CA ARG A 58 9.17 -8.98 -8.94
C ARG A 58 9.75 -7.84 -9.77
N ARG A 59 9.33 -6.59 -9.49
CA ARG A 59 9.83 -5.39 -10.19
C ARG A 59 11.32 -5.10 -9.93
N ARG A 60 11.87 -5.49 -8.76
CA ARG A 60 13.33 -5.44 -8.49
C ARG A 60 14.09 -6.41 -9.38
N ARG A 61 13.60 -7.66 -9.52
CA ARG A 61 14.23 -8.69 -10.39
C ARG A 61 14.20 -8.29 -11.86
N GLU A 62 13.20 -7.51 -12.27
CA GLU A 62 13.06 -6.95 -13.63
C GLU A 62 14.00 -5.75 -13.91
N GLY A 63 14.96 -5.44 -13.03
CA GLY A 63 16.06 -4.49 -13.32
C GLY A 63 15.90 -3.07 -12.76
N GLY A 64 14.95 -2.83 -11.86
CA GLY A 64 14.76 -1.53 -11.21
C GLY A 64 15.76 -1.27 -10.08
N GLY A 65 16.55 -0.19 -10.21
CA GLY A 65 17.49 0.29 -9.19
C GLY A 65 16.87 0.52 -7.79
N GLY A 66 17.74 0.71 -6.79
CA GLY A 66 17.45 0.75 -5.35
C GLY A 66 16.07 1.28 -4.97
N SER A 67 15.10 0.37 -4.87
CA SER A 67 13.73 0.75 -4.51
C SER A 67 13.69 1.22 -3.05
N PRO A 68 12.99 2.32 -2.73
CA PRO A 68 12.84 2.77 -1.34
C PRO A 68 12.20 1.65 -0.50
N ALA A 69 12.54 1.60 0.78
CA ALA A 69 11.99 0.64 1.73
C ALA A 69 10.45 0.63 1.70
N PHE A 70 9.84 -0.51 2.01
CA PHE A 70 8.39 -0.70 1.96
C PHE A 70 7.65 0.36 2.80
N ARG A 71 8.16 0.65 4.00
CA ARG A 71 7.67 1.74 4.88
C ARG A 71 7.70 3.11 4.20
N ALA A 72 8.82 3.48 3.57
CA ALA A 72 8.95 4.76 2.86
C ALA A 72 7.96 4.87 1.70
N THR A 73 7.70 3.76 1.01
CA THR A 73 6.70 3.74 -0.07
C THR A 73 5.29 3.92 0.46
N THR A 74 4.97 3.26 1.57
CA THR A 74 3.69 3.41 2.24
C THR A 74 3.46 4.88 2.63
N ALA A 75 4.45 5.53 3.23
CA ALA A 75 4.41 6.95 3.58
C ALA A 75 4.22 7.85 2.35
N ASN A 76 4.95 7.58 1.27
CA ASN A 76 4.84 8.34 0.02
C ASN A 76 3.44 8.19 -0.61
N LEU A 77 2.87 6.99 -0.62
CA LEU A 77 1.52 6.73 -1.15
C LEU A 77 0.45 7.41 -0.29
N ALA A 78 0.56 7.28 1.04
CA ALA A 78 -0.34 7.94 1.98
C ALA A 78 -0.27 9.47 1.82
N SER A 79 0.92 10.03 1.66
CA SER A 79 1.11 11.47 1.40
C SER A 79 0.55 11.91 0.05
N LEU A 80 0.73 11.09 -0.99
CA LEU A 80 0.29 11.39 -2.35
C LEU A 80 -1.23 11.41 -2.48
N LEU A 81 -1.92 10.42 -1.89
CA LEU A 81 -3.37 10.31 -1.95
C LEU A 81 -4.05 11.13 -0.86
N GLY A 82 -3.36 11.33 0.27
CA GLY A 82 -3.73 12.22 1.36
C GLY A 82 -5.22 12.18 1.69
N PRO A 83 -5.96 13.28 1.46
CA PRO A 83 -7.38 13.40 1.83
C PRO A 83 -8.32 12.42 1.12
N HIS A 84 -7.87 11.79 0.03
CA HIS A 84 -8.66 10.84 -0.72
C HIS A 84 -8.55 9.41 -0.16
N LEU A 85 -7.46 9.05 0.50
CA LEU A 85 -7.20 7.68 0.93
C LEU A 85 -8.12 7.25 2.09
N ARG A 86 -9.10 6.40 1.80
CA ARG A 86 -10.06 5.85 2.77
C ARG A 86 -9.74 4.42 3.19
N SER A 87 -9.05 3.67 2.35
CA SER A 87 -8.69 2.26 2.60
C SER A 87 -7.24 2.01 2.23
N LEU A 88 -6.47 1.47 3.18
CA LEU A 88 -5.07 1.12 2.98
C LEU A 88 -4.86 -0.34 3.34
N SER A 89 -4.39 -1.14 2.38
CA SER A 89 -4.03 -2.54 2.57
C SER A 89 -2.53 -2.71 2.34
N LEU A 90 -1.83 -3.20 3.35
CA LEU A 90 -0.39 -3.41 3.34
C LEU A 90 -0.11 -4.89 3.50
N ASP A 91 0.51 -5.49 2.49
CA ASP A 91 0.85 -6.91 2.47
C ASP A 91 2.36 -7.10 2.31
N THR A 92 3.02 -7.49 3.39
CA THR A 92 4.39 -8.00 3.37
C THR A 92 4.44 -9.52 3.58
N ALA A 93 3.30 -10.17 3.79
CA ALA A 93 3.21 -11.61 3.98
C ALA A 93 3.46 -12.38 2.67
N GLY A 94 3.08 -11.81 1.51
CA GLY A 94 3.57 -12.21 0.18
C GLY A 94 3.56 -13.71 -0.14
N GLY A 95 2.64 -14.50 0.44
CA GLY A 95 2.60 -15.95 0.30
C GLY A 95 3.80 -16.72 0.91
N GLN A 96 4.66 -16.07 1.68
CA GLN A 96 5.80 -16.67 2.41
C GLN A 96 5.74 -16.41 3.93
N GLY A 97 4.66 -15.79 4.40
CA GLY A 97 4.43 -15.47 5.82
C GLY A 97 3.67 -16.55 6.59
N SER A 98 3.43 -17.73 6.01
CA SER A 98 2.88 -18.85 6.77
C SER A 98 3.99 -19.45 7.64
N PRO A 99 3.70 -19.79 8.91
CA PRO A 99 4.63 -20.52 9.77
C PRO A 99 5.17 -21.81 9.12
N ASP A 100 4.37 -22.43 8.24
CA ASP A 100 4.72 -23.67 7.56
C ASP A 100 5.71 -23.45 6.39
N ASP A 101 5.71 -22.27 5.77
CA ASP A 101 6.64 -21.92 4.69
C ASP A 101 8.03 -21.54 5.25
N ALA A 102 8.08 -21.03 6.48
CA ALA A 102 9.31 -20.67 7.18
C ALA A 102 10.13 -21.89 7.63
N MET A 103 9.54 -23.10 7.62
CA MET A 103 10.23 -24.34 8.03
C MET A 103 11.30 -24.81 7.03
N TRP A 104 11.35 -24.20 5.83
CA TRP A 104 12.22 -24.61 4.71
C TRP A 104 13.20 -23.54 4.24
N VAL A 105 13.28 -22.40 4.93
CA VAL A 105 14.16 -21.28 4.54
C VAL A 105 15.52 -21.48 5.21
N GLU A 106 16.60 -21.48 4.42
CA GLU A 106 17.96 -21.64 4.92
C GLU A 106 18.35 -20.48 5.87
N GLU A 107 19.17 -20.80 6.87
CA GLU A 107 19.67 -19.85 7.87
C GLU A 107 20.44 -18.71 7.18
N GLY A 108 19.83 -17.52 7.10
CA GLY A 108 20.40 -16.32 6.47
C GLY A 108 19.60 -15.72 5.29
N GLU A 109 18.50 -16.33 4.85
CA GLU A 109 17.62 -15.76 3.81
C GLU A 109 16.56 -14.78 4.33
N PHE A 110 16.44 -14.62 5.65
CA PHE A 110 15.55 -13.61 6.23
C PHE A 110 16.15 -12.22 6.04
N ASP A 111 15.37 -11.29 5.46
CA ASP A 111 15.72 -9.87 5.49
C ASP A 111 15.80 -9.43 6.96
N GLU A 112 17.01 -9.29 7.49
CA GLU A 112 17.26 -8.77 8.85
C GLU A 112 16.94 -7.27 8.92
N ALA A 113 16.75 -6.59 7.78
CA ALA A 113 16.33 -5.20 7.79
C ALA A 113 14.88 -5.09 8.26
N ASP A 114 14.65 -4.20 9.22
CA ASP A 114 13.34 -3.90 9.82
C ASP A 114 12.27 -3.37 8.83
N GLY A 115 12.49 -3.43 7.53
CA GLY A 115 11.61 -2.86 6.52
C GLY A 115 10.22 -3.50 6.42
N LEU A 116 10.02 -4.72 6.95
CA LEU A 116 8.80 -5.53 6.74
C LEU A 116 7.96 -5.76 8.00
N HIS A 117 8.43 -5.35 9.19
CA HIS A 117 7.64 -5.27 10.41
C HIS A 117 6.76 -4.01 10.36
N LEU A 118 5.51 -4.16 9.93
CA LEU A 118 4.56 -3.06 9.67
C LEU A 118 3.73 -2.68 10.89
N THR A 119 3.61 -3.58 11.87
CA THR A 119 2.90 -3.28 13.13
C THR A 119 3.74 -2.54 14.17
N CYS A 120 4.99 -2.18 13.86
CA CYS A 120 5.80 -1.32 14.74
C CYS A 120 5.33 0.13 14.74
N GLY A 121 5.73 0.89 15.77
CA GLY A 121 5.31 2.27 15.88
C GLY A 121 5.80 3.19 14.77
N GLU A 122 7.03 3.01 14.30
CA GLU A 122 7.60 3.79 13.20
C GLU A 122 6.85 3.57 11.88
N ALA A 123 6.51 2.32 11.56
CA ALA A 123 5.79 1.97 10.34
C ALA A 123 4.38 2.57 10.35
N VAL A 124 3.69 2.53 11.49
CA VAL A 124 2.36 3.11 11.67
C VAL A 124 2.42 4.63 11.60
N ALA A 125 3.37 5.25 12.30
CA ALA A 125 3.55 6.69 12.29
C ALA A 125 3.87 7.22 10.88
N ALA A 126 4.60 6.45 10.06
CA ALA A 126 5.02 6.87 8.72
C ALA A 126 3.84 7.20 7.78
N TRP A 127 2.69 6.53 7.92
CA TRP A 127 1.49 6.87 7.15
C TRP A 127 0.44 7.60 7.98
N ALA A 128 0.32 7.32 9.28
CA ALA A 128 -0.73 7.90 10.13
C ALA A 128 -0.49 9.38 10.45
N THR A 129 0.75 9.86 10.38
CA THR A 129 1.07 11.29 10.55
C THR A 129 0.83 12.13 9.29
N THR A 130 0.57 11.48 8.15
CA THR A 130 0.21 12.17 6.90
C THR A 130 -1.24 12.65 6.95
N SER A 131 -1.64 13.46 5.97
CA SER A 131 -3.05 13.87 5.83
C SER A 131 -4.01 12.69 5.59
N ALA A 132 -3.51 11.51 5.20
CA ALA A 132 -4.33 10.30 5.09
C ALA A 132 -4.77 9.77 6.46
N GLY A 133 -3.99 9.97 7.52
CA GLY A 133 -4.28 9.41 8.84
C GLY A 133 -5.60 9.89 9.45
N THR A 134 -6.05 11.10 9.11
CA THR A 134 -7.31 11.67 9.61
C THR A 134 -8.54 11.25 8.80
N VAL A 135 -8.33 10.73 7.59
CA VAL A 135 -9.41 10.40 6.64
C VAL A 135 -9.58 8.91 6.39
N LEU A 136 -8.58 8.11 6.78
CA LEU A 136 -8.55 6.66 6.65
C LEU A 136 -9.68 6.02 7.48
N ARG A 137 -10.38 5.07 6.88
CA ARG A 137 -11.53 4.36 7.48
C ARG A 137 -11.28 2.87 7.61
N GLU A 138 -10.47 2.33 6.71
CA GLU A 138 -10.16 0.91 6.62
C GLU A 138 -8.64 0.75 6.58
N LEU A 139 -8.10 -0.14 7.41
CA LEU A 139 -6.69 -0.50 7.43
C LEU A 139 -6.58 -2.01 7.52
N GLU A 140 -5.81 -2.60 6.62
CA GLU A 140 -5.44 -4.01 6.62
C GLU A 140 -3.92 -4.10 6.62
N ILE A 141 -3.37 -4.91 7.53
CA ILE A 141 -1.94 -5.18 7.63
C ILE A 141 -1.75 -6.69 7.68
N ALA A 142 -1.09 -7.24 6.65
CA ALA A 142 -0.58 -8.59 6.62
C ALA A 142 0.95 -8.53 6.77
N ASP A 143 1.41 -8.78 8.00
CA ASP A 143 2.82 -8.70 8.35
C ASP A 143 3.63 -9.90 7.86
N TYR A 144 4.91 -9.66 7.56
CA TYR A 144 5.87 -10.72 7.31
C TYR A 144 6.17 -11.46 8.62
N TRP A 145 5.61 -12.66 8.76
CA TRP A 145 5.64 -13.44 10.00
C TRP A 145 7.04 -13.55 10.63
N PRO A 146 8.11 -13.88 9.89
CA PRO A 146 9.45 -14.02 10.48
C PRO A 146 9.96 -12.76 11.20
N GLN A 147 9.54 -11.57 10.75
CA GLN A 147 9.88 -10.32 11.43
C GLN A 147 8.87 -9.96 12.53
N ALA A 148 7.60 -10.32 12.39
CA ALA A 148 6.55 -9.89 13.33
C ALA A 148 6.37 -10.83 14.53
N CYS A 149 6.64 -12.14 14.38
CA CYS A 149 6.20 -13.16 15.34
C CYS A 149 6.85 -13.09 16.73
N TRP A 150 8.02 -12.46 16.86
CA TRP A 150 8.71 -12.27 18.14
C TRP A 150 8.78 -10.81 18.60
N ARG A 151 8.15 -9.89 17.86
CA ARG A 151 8.26 -8.45 18.09
C ARG A 151 6.96 -7.88 18.63
N LYS A 152 7.09 -6.83 19.43
CA LYS A 152 5.93 -6.13 19.99
C LYS A 152 5.21 -5.34 18.89
N ALA A 153 3.94 -5.65 18.68
CA ALA A 153 3.04 -4.82 17.88
C ALA A 153 2.64 -3.56 18.66
N GLU A 154 2.80 -2.40 18.02
CA GLU A 154 2.41 -1.07 18.55
C GLU A 154 1.30 -0.41 17.72
N ALA A 155 0.84 -1.10 16.67
CA ALA A 155 -0.15 -0.59 15.74
C ALA A 155 -1.46 -0.18 16.41
N LEU A 156 -2.10 -1.05 17.20
CA LEU A 156 -3.41 -0.77 17.81
C LEU A 156 -3.46 0.51 18.65
N PRO A 157 -2.57 0.76 19.63
CA PRO A 157 -2.62 2.00 20.40
C PRO A 157 -2.37 3.24 19.54
N LEU A 158 -1.50 3.14 18.53
CA LEU A 158 -1.22 4.25 17.62
C LEU A 158 -2.39 4.52 16.67
N ILE A 159 -2.96 3.49 16.05
CA ILE A 159 -4.16 3.59 15.22
C ILE A 159 -5.28 4.23 16.04
N SER A 160 -5.50 3.77 17.27
CA SER A 160 -6.49 4.35 18.18
C SER A 160 -6.22 5.85 18.43
N HIS A 161 -4.98 6.23 18.72
CA HIS A 161 -4.59 7.63 18.92
C HIS A 161 -4.85 8.51 17.68
N TYR A 162 -4.48 8.05 16.49
CA TYR A 162 -4.66 8.81 15.26
C TYR A 162 -6.13 8.86 14.80
N CYS A 163 -6.90 7.79 15.00
CA CYS A 163 -8.32 7.77 14.66
C CYS A 163 -9.18 8.58 15.64
N MET A 164 -8.86 8.62 16.94
CA MET A 164 -9.62 9.43 17.91
C MET A 164 -9.37 10.93 17.76
N ARG A 165 -8.20 11.34 17.24
CA ARG A 165 -7.90 12.74 16.93
C ARG A 165 -8.66 13.28 15.71
N ALA A 166 -9.30 12.44 14.90
CA ALA A 166 -10.12 12.88 13.78
C ALA A 166 -11.55 13.32 14.18
N PHE A 167 -11.95 13.11 15.43
CA PHE A 167 -13.30 13.40 15.95
C PHE A 167 -13.39 14.68 16.81
N PHE A 168 -12.28 15.40 17.02
CA PHE A 168 -12.22 16.67 17.75
C PHE A 168 -11.50 17.73 16.92
#